data_AF-A0A7J7DPM7-F1
#
_entry.id   AF-A0A7J7DPM7-F1
#
_cell.length_a   1.000
_cell.length_b   1.000
_cell.length_c   1.000
_cell.angle_alpha   90.00
_cell.angle_beta   90.00
_cell.angle_gamma   90.00
#
_symmetry.space_group_name_H-M   'P 1'
#
loop_
_entity.id
_entity.type
_entity.pdbx_description
1 polymer ?
#
loop_
_entity_poly.entity_id
_entity_poly.type
_entity_poly.pdbx_seq_one_letter_code
_entity_poly.pdbx_strand_id
1 'polypeptide(L)'
;MYFNQSGPLVPILCNPFYSDLTDRPCSPGEIDFNNATQVWRSYVCQVSPNGICTTTGRITPAFFDQITAVVDVINGLYNYAPFLVELQDCTYVRETFIGIYKDHCPGLQQYSRWIYIGLVMVSTAVMLSIIFWVIYGRERRHRIHKDELVANYIRGSERNKDR
;
A
#
# COMPACT_ATOMS: atom_id res chain seq x y z
N MET A 1 23.43 45.46 -2.58
CA MET A 1 21.95 45.45 -2.65
C MET A 1 21.42 46.29 -1.48
N TYR A 2 20.55 47.26 -1.76
CA TYR A 2 19.93 48.12 -0.74
C TYR A 2 18.53 47.58 -0.43
N PHE A 3 18.31 47.11 0.81
CA PHE A 3 17.01 46.64 1.27
C PHE A 3 16.41 47.68 2.19
N ASN A 4 15.22 48.17 1.87
CA ASN A 4 14.49 49.10 2.72
C ASN A 4 13.94 48.33 3.94
N GLN A 5 14.59 48.46 5.09
CA GLN A 5 14.23 47.77 6.34
C GLN A 5 13.32 48.58 7.26
N SER A 6 12.72 49.66 6.74
CA SER A 6 11.93 50.62 7.53
C SER A 6 10.61 50.05 8.07
N GLY A 7 10.24 48.82 7.70
CA GLY A 7 9.04 48.14 8.20
C GLY A 7 9.23 47.49 9.58
N PRO A 8 8.12 47.21 10.30
CA PRO A 8 8.14 46.47 11.56
C PRO A 8 8.69 45.04 11.39
N LEU A 9 9.22 44.47 12.48
CA LEU A 9 9.71 43.10 12.50
C LEU A 9 8.56 42.14 12.14
N VAL A 10 8.81 41.28 11.15
CA VAL A 10 7.85 40.27 10.73
C VAL A 10 7.81 39.17 11.80
N PRO A 11 6.63 38.78 12.30
CA PRO A 11 6.50 37.71 13.26
C PRO A 11 6.90 36.36 12.63
N ILE A 12 7.56 35.52 13.42
CA ILE A 12 8.04 34.21 12.99
C ILE A 12 6.93 33.17 13.05
N LEU A 13 6.99 32.19 12.14
CA LEU A 13 6.06 31.08 12.14
C LEU A 13 6.34 30.17 13.36
N CYS A 14 5.29 29.80 14.07
CA CYS A 14 5.37 28.93 15.23
C CYS A 14 5.78 27.51 14.83
N ASN A 15 6.71 26.94 15.58
CA ASN A 15 6.96 25.50 15.55
C ASN A 15 6.07 24.82 16.62
N PRO A 16 5.13 23.95 16.21
CA PRO A 16 4.20 23.27 17.12
C PRO A 16 4.86 22.17 17.95
N PHE A 17 6.13 21.84 17.72
CA PHE A 17 6.83 20.78 18.43
C PHE A 17 8.10 21.27 19.13
N TYR A 18 8.40 20.69 20.30
CA TYR A 18 9.72 20.75 20.91
C TYR A 18 10.71 19.83 20.17
N SER A 19 12.00 19.91 20.51
CA SER A 19 13.04 19.05 19.92
C SER A 19 12.85 17.56 20.19
N ASP A 20 12.06 17.21 21.21
CA ASP A 20 11.65 15.85 21.56
C ASP A 20 10.32 15.42 20.91
N LEU A 21 9.81 16.22 19.96
CA LEU A 21 8.55 16.00 19.23
C LEU A 21 7.28 16.09 20.09
N THR A 22 7.37 16.62 21.31
CA THR A 22 6.18 16.88 22.13
C THR A 22 5.48 18.18 21.70
N ASP A 23 4.16 18.23 21.89
CA ASP A 23 3.36 19.40 21.53
C ASP A 23 3.82 20.65 22.31
N ARG A 24 4.05 21.73 21.58
CA ARG A 24 4.54 23.00 22.09
C ARG A 24 3.52 24.12 21.84
N PRO A 25 3.10 24.87 22.86
CA PRO A 25 2.34 26.10 22.66
C PRO A 25 3.22 27.20 22.05
N CYS A 26 2.66 27.96 21.10
CA CYS A 26 3.35 29.06 20.45
C CYS A 26 3.73 30.16 21.45
N SER A 27 4.96 30.66 21.34
CA SER A 27 5.47 31.72 22.20
C SER A 27 4.98 33.10 21.77
N PRO A 28 4.94 34.10 22.67
CA PRO A 28 4.54 35.47 22.30
C PRO A 28 5.42 36.02 21.17
N GLY A 29 4.80 36.48 20.08
CA GLY A 29 5.50 36.94 18.87
C GLY A 29 5.65 35.90 17.77
N GLU A 30 5.30 34.64 18.04
CA GLU A 30 5.10 33.60 17.03
C GLU A 30 3.66 33.60 16.53
N ILE A 31 3.44 33.19 15.28
CA ILE A 31 2.11 33.05 14.68
C ILE A 31 1.85 31.61 14.27
N ASP A 32 0.62 31.17 14.49
CA ASP A 32 0.13 29.86 14.05
C ASP A 32 -0.04 29.79 12.52
N PHE A 33 0.04 28.60 11.94
CA PHE A 33 -0.11 28.38 10.50
C PHE A 33 -1.45 28.92 9.96
N ASN A 34 -2.54 28.82 10.73
CA ASN A 34 -3.86 29.27 10.28
C ASN A 34 -3.96 30.80 10.14
N ASN A 35 -3.24 31.53 11.01
CA ASN A 35 -3.30 32.99 11.05
C ASN A 35 -2.13 33.65 10.29
N ALA A 36 -1.08 32.89 9.95
CA ALA A 36 0.15 33.40 9.38
C ALA A 36 -0.06 34.22 8.11
N THR A 37 -0.83 33.71 7.15
CA THR A 37 -1.12 34.39 5.88
C THR A 37 -1.85 35.71 6.09
N GLN A 38 -2.78 35.76 7.05
CA GLN A 38 -3.53 36.98 7.36
C GLN A 38 -2.65 38.03 8.03
N VAL A 39 -1.79 37.62 8.98
CA VAL A 39 -0.88 38.52 9.68
C VAL A 39 0.19 39.05 8.73
N TRP A 40 0.86 38.19 7.94
CA TRP A 40 1.92 38.63 7.04
C TRP A 40 1.44 39.56 5.92
N ARG A 41 0.16 39.47 5.53
CA ARG A 41 -0.42 40.37 4.52
C ARG A 41 -0.28 41.85 4.92
N SER A 42 -0.31 42.20 6.21
CA SER A 42 -0.11 43.58 6.66
C SER A 42 1.34 44.06 6.63
N TYR A 43 2.30 43.17 6.35
CA TYR A 43 3.74 43.48 6.27
C TYR A 43 4.25 43.52 4.83
N VAL A 44 3.36 43.30 3.85
CA VAL A 44 3.66 43.35 2.42
C VAL A 44 3.83 44.81 1.98
N CYS A 45 4.97 45.09 1.36
CA CYS A 45 5.27 46.39 0.79
C CYS A 45 4.92 46.43 -0.71
N GLN A 46 4.63 47.63 -1.21
CA GLN A 46 4.72 47.91 -2.64
C GLN A 46 6.20 47.93 -3.07
N VAL A 47 6.48 47.36 -4.24
CA VAL A 47 7.84 47.23 -4.78
C VAL A 47 8.06 48.15 -5.98
N SER A 48 9.29 48.65 -6.11
CA SER A 48 9.75 49.33 -7.32
C SER A 48 10.03 48.32 -8.46
N PRO A 49 10.32 48.77 -9.70
CA PRO A 49 10.71 47.88 -10.80
C PRO A 49 11.95 47.02 -10.49
N ASN A 50 12.76 47.45 -9.52
CA ASN A 50 13.96 46.76 -9.07
C ASN A 50 13.69 45.75 -7.94
N GLY A 51 12.43 45.52 -7.57
CA GLY A 51 12.03 44.57 -6.53
C GLY A 51 12.26 45.04 -5.09
N ILE A 52 12.53 46.33 -4.87
CA ILE A 52 12.80 46.91 -3.56
C ILE A 52 11.52 47.54 -3.00
N CYS A 53 11.23 47.30 -1.72
CA CYS A 53 10.12 47.95 -1.01
C CYS A 53 10.23 49.48 -1.05
N THR A 54 9.22 50.15 -1.63
CA THR A 54 9.08 51.63 -1.65
C THR A 54 8.28 52.15 -0.46
N THR A 55 7.43 51.30 0.12
CA THR A 55 6.55 51.60 1.25
C THR A 55 7.02 50.92 2.53
N THR A 56 6.45 51.30 3.67
CA THR A 56 6.74 50.69 4.97
C THR A 56 6.27 49.23 5.01
N GLY A 57 7.21 48.30 4.87
CA GLY A 57 6.99 46.86 4.92
C GLY A 57 8.31 46.12 4.72
N ARG A 58 8.34 44.82 5.05
CA ARG A 58 9.55 43.98 4.93
C ARG A 58 9.40 42.82 3.96
N ILE A 59 8.17 42.50 3.57
CA ILE A 59 7.87 41.40 2.67
C ILE A 59 7.57 41.96 1.28
N THR A 60 8.27 41.50 0.26
CA THR A 60 7.92 41.79 -1.14
C THR A 60 6.77 40.89 -1.59
N PRO A 61 5.95 41.30 -2.58
CA PRO A 61 4.86 40.45 -3.08
C PRO A 61 5.35 39.08 -3.58
N ALA A 62 6.50 39.04 -4.27
CA ALA A 62 7.10 37.79 -4.72
C ALA A 62 7.51 36.86 -3.57
N PHE A 63 8.03 37.42 -2.47
CA PHE A 63 8.37 36.63 -1.28
C PHE A 63 7.11 36.18 -0.53
N PHE A 64 6.09 37.05 -0.45
CA PHE A 64 4.79 36.72 0.14
C PHE A 64 4.17 35.49 -0.52
N ASP A 65 4.11 35.47 -1.86
CA ASP A 65 3.52 34.35 -2.60
C ASP A 65 4.29 33.03 -2.38
N GLN A 66 5.61 33.10 -2.20
CA GLN A 66 6.43 31.93 -1.89
C GLN A 66 6.17 31.39 -0.48
N ILE A 67 6.17 32.26 0.53
CA ILE A 67 5.99 31.83 1.92
C ILE A 67 4.56 31.37 2.21
N THR A 68 3.55 31.97 1.57
CA THR A 68 2.15 31.55 1.75
C THR A 68 1.90 30.17 1.16
N ALA A 69 2.42 29.90 -0.05
CA ALA A 69 2.33 28.57 -0.66
C ALA A 69 2.97 27.49 0.24
N VAL A 70 4.11 27.79 0.85
CA VAL A 70 4.78 26.87 1.80
C VAL A 70 3.95 26.67 3.06
N VAL A 71 3.44 27.75 3.66
CA VAL A 71 2.62 27.68 4.88
C VAL A 71 1.32 26.92 4.64
N ASP A 72 0.66 27.10 3.50
CA ASP A 72 -0.56 26.38 3.16
C ASP A 72 -0.31 24.86 3.07
N VAL A 73 0.82 24.46 2.46
CA VAL A 73 1.22 23.04 2.41
C VAL A 73 1.53 22.50 3.79
N ILE A 74 2.27 23.24 4.63
CA ILE A 74 2.58 22.81 6.00
C ILE A 74 1.31 22.73 6.84
N ASN A 75 0.39 23.68 6.70
CA ASN A 75 -0.89 23.68 7.40
C ASN A 75 -1.73 22.45 6.98
N GLY A 76 -1.78 22.16 5.68
CA GLY A 76 -2.39 20.94 5.17
C GLY A 76 -1.74 19.70 5.80
N LEU A 77 -0.42 19.59 5.70
CA LEU A 77 0.31 18.45 6.25
C LEU A 77 0.09 18.29 7.75
N TYR A 78 0.08 19.37 8.54
CA TYR A 78 -0.17 19.34 9.97
C TYR A 78 -1.57 18.80 10.30
N ASN A 79 -2.59 19.26 9.58
CA ASN A 79 -3.97 18.80 9.78
C ASN A 79 -4.21 17.37 9.26
N TYR A 80 -3.50 16.94 8.21
CA TYR A 80 -3.59 15.59 7.65
C TYR A 80 -2.61 14.59 8.29
N ALA A 81 -1.61 15.06 9.04
CA ALA A 81 -0.60 14.22 9.66
C ALA A 81 -1.20 13.11 10.55
N PRO A 82 -2.21 13.35 11.41
CA PRO A 82 -2.81 12.30 12.22
C PRO A 82 -3.38 11.17 11.36
N PHE A 83 -4.07 11.50 10.26
CA PHE A 83 -4.59 10.51 9.32
C PHE A 83 -3.47 9.74 8.60
N LEU A 84 -2.40 10.42 8.20
CA LEU A 84 -1.23 9.78 7.57
C LEU A 84 -0.50 8.85 8.55
N VAL A 85 -0.44 9.19 9.83
CA VAL A 85 0.10 8.35 10.90
C VAL A 85 -0.82 7.16 11.18
N GLU A 86 -2.13 7.35 11.18
CA GLU A 86 -3.09 6.24 11.28
C GLU A 86 -3.02 5.26 10.09
N LEU A 87 -2.66 5.73 8.90
CA LEU A 87 -2.38 4.86 7.75
C LEU A 87 -1.10 4.03 7.93
N GLN A 88 -0.13 4.54 8.68
CA GLN A 88 1.09 3.82 9.05
C GLN A 88 0.80 2.77 10.14
N ASP A 89 -0.13 3.05 11.04
CA ASP A 89 -0.66 2.07 11.98
C ASP A 89 -1.61 1.11 11.26
N CYS A 90 -1.03 0.01 10.73
CA CYS A 90 -1.70 -1.11 10.05
C CYS A 90 -3.02 -1.60 10.70
N THR A 91 -3.26 -1.27 11.96
CA THR A 91 -4.49 -1.57 12.71
C THR A 91 -5.72 -0.85 12.14
N TYR A 92 -5.62 0.44 11.77
CA TYR A 92 -6.77 1.22 11.29
C TYR A 92 -7.19 0.81 9.86
N VAL A 93 -6.20 0.61 8.98
CA VAL A 93 -6.42 0.08 7.63
C VAL A 93 -7.01 -1.33 7.69
N ARG A 94 -6.54 -2.17 8.63
CA ARG A 94 -7.06 -3.53 8.82
C ARG A 94 -8.51 -3.55 9.29
N GLU A 95 -8.87 -2.74 10.28
CA GLU A 95 -10.24 -2.64 10.80
C GLU A 95 -11.22 -2.14 9.73
N THR A 96 -10.86 -1.08 9.00
CA THR A 96 -11.69 -0.50 7.93
C THR A 96 -11.81 -1.44 6.73
N PHE A 97 -10.72 -2.08 6.29
CA PHE A 97 -10.81 -3.10 5.24
C PHE A 97 -11.59 -4.34 5.69
N ILE A 98 -11.51 -4.77 6.95
CA ILE A 98 -12.31 -5.89 7.45
C ILE A 98 -13.80 -5.52 7.48
N GLY A 99 -14.14 -4.29 7.90
CA GLY A 99 -15.51 -3.76 7.87
C GLY A 99 -16.06 -3.69 6.45
N ILE A 100 -15.31 -3.07 5.52
CA ILE A 100 -15.71 -2.95 4.11
C ILE A 100 -15.76 -4.32 3.42
N TYR A 101 -14.83 -5.22 3.72
CA TYR A 101 -14.83 -6.59 3.20
C TYR A 101 -16.07 -7.37 3.65
N LYS A 102 -16.47 -7.24 4.92
CA LYS A 102 -17.67 -7.89 5.45
C LYS A 102 -18.97 -7.31 4.86
N ASP A 103 -19.08 -6.00 4.75
CA ASP A 103 -20.36 -5.36 4.42
C ASP A 103 -20.55 -5.11 2.91
N HIS A 104 -19.48 -4.91 2.13
CA HIS A 104 -19.59 -4.52 0.71
C HIS A 104 -19.10 -5.58 -0.29
N CYS A 105 -18.53 -6.71 0.15
CA CYS A 105 -18.03 -7.77 -0.74
C CYS A 105 -18.50 -9.20 -0.39
N PRO A 106 -19.81 -9.47 -0.18
CA PRO A 106 -20.29 -10.83 0.06
C PRO A 106 -20.06 -11.78 -1.13
N GLY A 107 -19.99 -11.22 -2.34
CA GLY A 107 -19.74 -11.99 -3.58
C GLY A 107 -18.36 -12.63 -3.61
N LEU A 108 -17.31 -11.92 -3.19
CA LEU A 108 -15.92 -12.40 -3.32
C LEU A 108 -15.64 -13.59 -2.38
N GLN A 109 -16.24 -13.60 -1.19
CA GLN A 109 -16.19 -14.71 -0.26
C GLN A 109 -16.99 -15.92 -0.79
N GLN A 110 -18.14 -15.68 -1.41
CA GLN A 110 -18.96 -16.74 -2.01
C GLN A 110 -18.24 -17.38 -3.22
N TYR A 111 -17.73 -16.58 -4.16
CA TYR A 111 -17.03 -17.07 -5.35
C TYR A 111 -15.74 -17.81 -5.02
N SER A 112 -14.94 -17.31 -4.07
CA SER A 112 -13.73 -18.02 -3.63
C SER A 112 -14.05 -19.37 -2.98
N ARG A 113 -15.17 -19.48 -2.25
CA ARG A 113 -15.65 -20.75 -1.70
C ARG A 113 -16.06 -21.74 -2.80
N TRP A 114 -16.77 -21.29 -3.83
CA TRP A 114 -17.12 -22.14 -4.98
C TRP A 114 -15.89 -22.59 -5.77
N ILE A 115 -14.92 -21.69 -5.98
CA ILE A 115 -13.64 -22.02 -6.64
C ILE A 115 -12.86 -23.04 -5.81
N TYR A 116 -12.80 -22.88 -4.49
CA TYR A 116 -12.13 -23.83 -3.59
C TYR A 116 -12.77 -25.21 -3.63
N ILE A 117 -14.10 -25.29 -3.57
CA ILE A 117 -14.84 -26.56 -3.69
C ILE A 117 -14.54 -27.20 -5.06
N GLY A 118 -14.53 -26.43 -6.15
CA GLY A 118 -14.18 -26.92 -7.48
C GLY A 118 -12.75 -27.49 -7.54
N LEU A 119 -11.78 -26.78 -6.98
CA LEU A 119 -10.37 -27.21 -6.90
C LEU A 119 -10.22 -28.51 -6.11
N VAL A 120 -10.91 -28.64 -4.98
CA VAL A 120 -10.91 -29.87 -4.17
C VAL A 120 -11.52 -31.05 -4.94
N MET A 121 -12.65 -30.84 -5.61
CA MET A 121 -13.30 -31.87 -6.44
C MET A 121 -12.40 -32.33 -7.59
N VAL A 122 -11.73 -31.41 -8.29
CA VAL A 122 -10.80 -31.76 -9.37
C VAL A 122 -9.58 -32.52 -8.83
N SER A 123 -9.00 -32.05 -7.72
CA SER A 123 -7.83 -32.69 -7.10
C SER A 123 -8.13 -34.13 -6.66
N THR A 124 -9.28 -34.34 -6.00
CA THR A 124 -9.73 -35.67 -5.58
C THR A 124 -9.99 -36.60 -6.76
N ALA A 125 -10.63 -36.11 -7.84
CA ALA A 125 -10.86 -36.90 -9.05
C ALA A 125 -9.56 -37.36 -9.73
N VAL A 126 -8.56 -36.47 -9.82
CA VAL A 126 -7.24 -36.80 -10.37
C VAL A 126 -6.54 -37.85 -9.50
N MET A 127 -6.54 -37.68 -8.18
CA MET A 127 -5.95 -38.65 -7.25
C MET A 127 -6.58 -40.04 -7.41
N LEU A 128 -7.91 -40.12 -7.46
CA LEU A 128 -8.61 -41.40 -7.66
C LEU A 128 -8.29 -42.02 -9.02
N SER A 129 -8.24 -41.21 -10.08
CA SER A 129 -7.90 -41.66 -11.43
C SER A 129 -6.50 -42.29 -11.49
N ILE A 130 -5.53 -41.69 -10.80
CA ILE A 130 -4.17 -42.23 -10.71
C ILE A 130 -4.16 -43.55 -9.94
N ILE A 131 -4.87 -43.65 -8.81
CA ILE A 131 -4.95 -44.88 -8.01
C ILE A 131 -5.54 -46.03 -8.84
N PHE A 132 -6.67 -45.79 -9.52
CA PHE A 132 -7.27 -46.79 -10.39
C PHE A 132 -6.34 -47.20 -11.53
N TRP A 133 -5.64 -46.25 -12.14
CA TRP A 133 -4.68 -46.54 -13.20
C TRP A 133 -3.52 -47.42 -12.72
N VAL A 134 -3.00 -47.17 -11.51
CA VAL A 134 -1.93 -47.98 -10.90
C VAL A 134 -2.42 -49.40 -10.61
N ILE A 135 -3.62 -49.56 -10.04
CA ILE A 135 -4.21 -50.87 -9.75
C ILE A 135 -4.46 -51.66 -11.04
N TYR A 136 -5.10 -51.04 -12.03
CA TYR A 136 -5.37 -51.66 -13.32
C TYR A 136 -4.07 -52.02 -14.05
N GLY A 137 -3.07 -51.13 -14.04
CA GLY A 137 -1.77 -51.39 -14.61
C GLY A 137 -1.05 -52.56 -13.94
N ARG A 138 -1.14 -52.66 -12.60
CA ARG A 138 -0.58 -53.77 -11.84
C ARG A 138 -1.27 -55.09 -12.17
N GLU A 139 -2.60 -55.11 -12.17
CA GLU A 139 -3.39 -56.29 -12.52
C GLU A 139 -3.13 -56.73 -13.97
N ARG A 140 -3.09 -55.78 -14.91
CA ARG A 140 -2.76 -56.06 -16.31
C ARG A 140 -1.35 -56.62 -16.48
N ARG A 141 -0.35 -56.07 -15.80
CA ARG A 141 1.02 -56.64 -15.81
C ARG A 141 1.07 -58.04 -15.23
N HIS A 142 0.33 -58.31 -14.14
CA HIS A 142 0.25 -59.64 -13.55
C HIS A 142 -0.41 -60.66 -14.50
N ARG A 143 -1.46 -60.27 -15.24
CA ARG A 143 -2.10 -61.15 -16.22
C ARG A 143 -1.17 -61.47 -17.39
N ILE A 144 -0.55 -60.45 -17.99
CA ILE A 144 0.39 -60.64 -19.10
C ILE A 144 1.57 -61.54 -18.68
N HIS A 145 2.13 -61.34 -17.48
CA HIS A 145 3.23 -62.18 -17.01
C HIS A 145 2.82 -63.66 -16.80
N LYS A 146 1.60 -63.90 -16.32
CA LYS A 146 1.05 -65.27 -16.20
C LYS A 146 0.83 -65.89 -17.58
N ASP A 147 0.26 -65.15 -18.51
CA ASP A 147 0.02 -65.62 -19.88
C ASP A 147 1.34 -65.94 -20.61
N GLU A 148 2.37 -65.11 -20.44
CA GLU A 148 3.73 -65.35 -20.98
C GLU A 148 4.38 -66.59 -20.36
N LEU A 149 4.27 -66.80 -19.04
CA LEU A 149 4.79 -68.00 -18.38
C LEU A 149 4.10 -69.27 -18.89
N VAL A 150 2.78 -69.25 -19.04
CA VAL A 150 2.01 -70.38 -19.58
C VAL A 150 2.39 -70.65 -21.05
N ALA A 151 2.49 -69.60 -21.87
CA ALA A 151 2.90 -69.73 -23.27
C ALA A 151 4.33 -70.29 -23.41
N ASN A 152 5.26 -69.82 -22.57
CA ASN A 152 6.64 -70.32 -22.54
C ASN A 152 6.72 -71.79 -22.07
N TYR A 153 5.89 -72.18 -21.10
CA TYR A 153 5.78 -73.57 -20.65
C TYR A 153 5.27 -74.48 -21.78
N ILE A 154 4.17 -74.11 -22.46
CA ILE A 154 3.59 -74.88 -23.57
C ILE A 154 4.62 -75.04 -24.71
N ARG A 155 5.25 -73.94 -25.14
CA ARG A 155 6.28 -73.96 -26.19
C ARG A 155 7.50 -74.80 -25.81
N GLY A 156 7.88 -74.82 -24.52
CA GLY A 156 8.95 -75.69 -24.02
C GLY A 156 8.57 -77.17 -24.05
N SER A 157 7.32 -77.49 -23.70
CA SER A 157 6.79 -78.86 -23.73
C SER A 157 6.67 -79.43 -25.16
N GLU A 158 6.25 -78.62 -26.14
CA GLU A 158 6.20 -79.03 -27.55
C GLU A 158 7.59 -79.32 -28.09
N ARG A 159 8.56 -78.43 -27.83
CA ARG A 159 9.96 -78.58 -28.29
C ARG A 159 10.66 -79.83 -27.73
N ASN A 160 10.22 -80.34 -26.57
CA ASN A 160 10.76 -81.55 -25.96
C ASN A 160 10.11 -82.84 -26.52
N LYS A 161 9.00 -82.73 -27.27
CA LYS A 161 8.29 -83.85 -27.90
C LYS A 161 8.81 -84.16 -29.30
N ASP A 162 9.44 -83.18 -29.95
CA ASP A 162 10.03 -83.28 -31.28
C ASP A 162 11.51 -83.74 -31.27
N ARG A 163 12.04 -84.19 -30.12
CA ARG A 163 13.42 -84.64 -29.92
C ARG A 163 13.46 -86.10 -29.48
#